data_AF-A0A538TXI5-F1
#
_entry.id   AF-A0A538TXI5-F1
#
_cell.length_a   1.000
_cell.length_b   1.000
_cell.length_c   1.000
_cell.angle_alpha   90.00
_cell.angle_beta   90.00
_cell.angle_gamma   90.00
#
_symmetry.space_group_name_H-M   'P 1'
#
loop_
_entity.id
_entity.type
_entity.pdbx_description
1 polymer ?
#
loop_
_entity_poly.entity_id
_entity_poly.type
_entity_poly.pdbx_seq_one_letter_code
_entity_poly.pdbx_strand_id
1 'polypeptide(L)'
;MRVAALYDVHGSLWALDAVLAEIDRKGGADRVLIEGDVCWGPRQTLERLIARGAGPESRLREALAGVGQARDIRASDFPANDEYVQLLLEPPSGDWAATFFEDMAAKRARPTS
;
A
#
# COMPACT_ATOMS: atom_id res chain seq x y z
N MET A 1 -15.17 -18.19 -14.04
CA MET A 1 -14.23 -17.07 -13.98
C MET A 1 -13.81 -16.88 -12.53
N ARG A 2 -12.52 -16.97 -12.22
CA ARG A 2 -11.92 -16.75 -10.90
C ARG A 2 -11.25 -15.38 -10.88
N VAL A 3 -11.56 -14.58 -9.87
CA VAL A 3 -10.96 -13.25 -9.69
C VAL A 3 -10.19 -13.24 -8.39
N ALA A 4 -8.95 -12.78 -8.43
CA ALA A 4 -8.18 -12.45 -7.25
C ALA A 4 -8.28 -10.93 -7.03
N ALA A 5 -8.88 -10.51 -5.93
CA ALA A 5 -8.91 -9.11 -5.53
C ALA A 5 -7.81 -8.87 -4.49
N LEU A 6 -6.90 -7.95 -4.78
CA LEU A 6 -5.81 -7.55 -3.89
C LEU A 6 -6.02 -6.09 -3.48
N TYR A 7 -5.80 -5.80 -2.21
CA TYR A 7 -5.97 -4.49 -1.61
C TYR A 7 -4.72 -4.09 -0.84
N ASP A 8 -4.47 -2.78 -0.74
CA ASP A 8 -3.50 -2.17 0.19
C ASP A 8 -2.12 -2.86 0.16
N VAL A 9 -1.58 -3.02 -1.06
CA VAL A 9 -0.28 -3.66 -1.27
C VAL A 9 0.85 -2.83 -0.65
N HIS A 10 0.70 -1.51 -0.57
CA HIS A 10 1.65 -0.54 0.00
C HIS A 10 3.10 -0.74 -0.49
N GLY A 11 3.28 -1.18 -1.73
CA GLY A 11 4.60 -1.47 -2.27
C GLY A 11 5.33 -2.67 -1.64
N SER A 12 4.70 -3.47 -0.76
CA SER A 12 5.35 -4.61 -0.10
C SER A 12 5.55 -5.79 -1.06
N LEU A 13 6.70 -5.82 -1.74
CA LEU A 13 7.02 -6.82 -2.76
C LEU A 13 7.00 -8.25 -2.20
N TRP A 14 7.53 -8.46 -1.00
CA TRP A 14 7.62 -9.80 -0.40
C TRP A 14 6.25 -10.35 -0.01
N ALA A 15 5.39 -9.48 0.55
CA ALA A 15 4.02 -9.86 0.88
C ALA A 15 3.23 -10.15 -0.40
N LEU A 16 3.39 -9.31 -1.43
CA LEU A 16 2.77 -9.53 -2.73
C LEU A 16 3.16 -10.89 -3.31
N ASP A 17 4.45 -11.22 -3.31
CA ASP A 17 4.96 -12.49 -3.84
C ASP A 17 4.38 -13.70 -3.11
N ALA A 18 4.29 -13.63 -1.77
CA ALA A 18 3.69 -14.69 -0.97
C ALA A 18 2.20 -14.90 -1.29
N VAL A 19 1.44 -13.81 -1.43
CA VAL A 19 0.00 -13.87 -1.76
C VAL A 19 -0.22 -14.41 -3.17
N LEU A 20 0.57 -13.95 -4.15
CA LEU A 20 0.49 -14.44 -5.52
C LEU A 20 0.81 -15.93 -5.62
N ALA A 21 1.79 -16.42 -4.86
CA ALA A 21 2.12 -17.84 -4.81
C ALA A 21 0.98 -18.68 -4.20
N GLU A 22 0.29 -18.15 -3.18
CA GLU A 22 -0.90 -18.81 -2.61
C GLU A 22 -2.07 -18.86 -3.59
N ILE A 23 -2.27 -17.80 -4.39
CA ILE A 23 -3.27 -17.79 -5.46
C ILE A 23 -2.96 -18.88 -6.49
N ASP A 24 -1.69 -19.02 -6.90
CA ASP A 24 -1.29 -20.09 -7.84
C ASP A 24 -1.54 -21.48 -7.24
N ARG A 25 -1.18 -21.69 -5.97
CA ARG A 25 -1.46 -22.96 -5.26
C ARG A 25 -2.95 -23.32 -5.23
N LYS A 26 -3.82 -22.31 -5.15
CA LYS A 26 -5.29 -22.47 -5.16
C LYS A 26 -5.89 -22.67 -6.56
N GLY A 27 -5.05 -22.83 -7.59
CA GLY A 27 -5.49 -23.05 -8.97
C GLY A 27 -5.57 -21.78 -9.81
N GLY A 28 -4.98 -20.68 -9.34
CA GLY A 28 -4.85 -19.44 -10.09
C GLY A 28 -6.13 -18.60 -10.17
N ALA A 29 -6.01 -17.46 -10.86
CA ALA A 29 -7.12 -16.56 -11.17
C ALA A 29 -7.09 -16.17 -12.66
N ASP A 30 -8.28 -15.99 -13.24
CA ASP A 30 -8.45 -15.53 -14.62
C ASP A 30 -8.25 -14.00 -14.72
N ARG A 31 -8.48 -13.29 -13.62
CA ARG A 31 -8.32 -11.84 -13.49
C ARG A 31 -7.77 -11.47 -12.12
N VAL A 32 -6.93 -10.44 -12.09
CA VAL A 32 -6.47 -9.79 -10.86
C VAL A 32 -7.04 -8.38 -10.82
N LEU A 33 -7.84 -8.09 -9.79
CA LEU A 33 -8.35 -6.76 -9.49
C LEU A 33 -7.48 -6.17 -8.38
N ILE A 34 -7.08 -4.91 -8.56
CA ILE A 34 -6.30 -4.17 -7.57
C ILE A 34 -7.08 -2.92 -7.19
N GLU A 35 -7.33 -2.73 -5.90
CA GLU A 35 -8.02 -1.56 -5.35
C GLU A 35 -7.28 -1.06 -4.11
N GLY A 36 -7.39 0.22 -3.78
CA GLY A 36 -6.71 0.82 -2.62
C GLY A 36 -5.22 1.12 -2.84
N ASP A 37 -4.46 1.23 -1.76
CA ASP A 37 -3.10 1.78 -1.75
C ASP A 37 -2.06 0.82 -2.34
N VAL A 38 -1.92 0.84 -3.67
CA VAL A 38 -1.02 -0.07 -4.39
C VAL A 38 0.44 0.31 -4.21
N CYS A 39 0.75 1.60 -4.30
CA CYS A 39 2.12 2.09 -4.44
C CYS A 39 2.47 3.16 -3.41
N TRP A 40 3.00 2.69 -2.28
CA TRP A 40 3.79 3.47 -1.32
C TRP A 40 5.23 2.92 -1.20
N GLY A 41 5.68 2.14 -2.19
CA GLY A 41 6.96 1.44 -2.15
C GLY A 41 7.52 1.10 -3.54
N PRO A 42 8.47 0.17 -3.63
CA PRO A 42 9.33 0.00 -4.81
C PRO A 42 8.57 -0.24 -6.11
N ARG A 43 9.10 0.33 -7.21
CA ARG A 43 8.61 0.17 -8.60
C ARG A 43 8.39 -1.29 -9.00
N GLN A 44 9.20 -2.19 -8.44
CA GLN A 44 9.14 -3.63 -8.65
C GLN A 44 7.78 -4.24 -8.28
N THR A 45 7.09 -3.69 -7.28
CA THR A 45 5.75 -4.15 -6.88
C THR A 45 4.73 -3.87 -7.98
N LEU A 46 4.80 -2.69 -8.59
CA LEU A 46 3.95 -2.35 -9.73
C LEU A 46 4.25 -3.23 -10.95
N GLU A 47 5.53 -3.43 -11.27
CA GLU A 47 5.96 -4.31 -12.37
C GLU A 47 5.41 -5.74 -12.18
N ARG A 48 5.45 -6.24 -10.94
CA ARG A 48 4.92 -7.57 -10.61
C ARG A 48 3.41 -7.67 -10.84
N LEU A 49 2.65 -6.63 -10.44
CA LEU A 49 1.20 -6.59 -10.64
C LEU A 49 0.83 -6.51 -12.12
N ILE A 50 1.52 -5.67 -12.89
CA ILE A 50 1.34 -5.56 -14.35
C ILE A 50 1.62 -6.91 -15.01
N ALA A 51 2.71 -7.59 -14.63
CA ALA A 51 3.06 -8.91 -15.16
C ALA A 51 1.99 -9.98 -14.87
N ARG A 52 1.20 -9.83 -13.81
CA ARG A 52 0.08 -10.72 -13.46
C ARG A 52 -1.24 -10.37 -14.14
N GLY A 53 -1.25 -9.34 -15.00
CA GLY A 53 -2.43 -8.93 -15.75
C GLY A 53 -3.29 -7.90 -15.02
N ALA A 54 -2.75 -7.20 -14.02
CA ALA A 54 -3.38 -5.97 -13.53
C ALA A 54 -3.30 -4.92 -14.66
N GLY A 55 -4.37 -4.86 -15.47
CA GLY A 55 -4.48 -3.96 -16.62
C GLY A 55 -5.02 -2.57 -16.27
N PRO A 56 -5.07 -1.64 -17.23
CA PRO A 56 -5.52 -0.24 -17.04
C PRO A 56 -6.97 -0.06 -16.58
N GLU A 57 -7.78 -1.13 -16.54
CA GLU A 57 -9.11 -1.13 -15.91
C GLU A 57 -9.05 -1.27 -14.38
N SER A 58 -7.98 -1.87 -13.84
CA SER A 58 -7.63 -1.66 -12.44
C SER A 58 -7.14 -0.22 -12.30
N ARG A 59 -7.49 0.46 -11.21
CA ARG A 59 -7.08 1.84 -10.87
C ARG A 59 -5.57 2.09 -10.77
N LEU A 60 -4.75 1.29 -11.43
CA LEU A 60 -3.31 1.44 -11.58
C LEU A 60 -2.90 2.84 -12.09
N ARG A 61 -3.75 3.51 -12.91
CA ARG A 61 -3.53 4.91 -13.32
C ARG A 61 -3.66 5.91 -12.17
N GLU A 62 -4.55 5.67 -11.21
CA GLU A 62 -4.70 6.51 -10.01
C GLU A 62 -3.54 6.25 -9.03
N ALA A 63 -3.10 5.00 -8.87
CA ALA A 63 -1.91 4.67 -8.08
C ALA A 63 -0.59 5.22 -8.66
N LEU A 64 -0.48 5.34 -9.99
CA LEU A 64 0.66 5.95 -10.67
C LEU A 64 0.69 7.48 -10.55
N ALA A 65 -0.43 8.10 -10.19
CA ALA A 65 -0.51 9.50 -9.85
C ALA A 65 -0.47 9.64 -8.32
N GLY A 66 0.72 9.65 -7.72
CA GLY A 66 0.89 10.06 -6.31
C GLY A 66 0.28 11.46 -5.98
N VAL A 67 -0.13 12.20 -7.01
CA VAL A 67 -0.88 13.47 -6.93
C VAL A 67 -2.38 13.26 -6.64
N GLY A 68 -2.95 12.09 -6.97
CA GLY A 68 -4.36 11.76 -6.73
C GLY A 68 -4.68 11.56 -5.25
N GLN A 69 -3.83 10.85 -4.53
CA GLN A 69 -4.09 10.51 -3.12
C GLN A 69 -4.05 11.71 -2.19
N ALA A 70 -3.04 12.58 -2.33
CA ALA A 70 -2.99 13.82 -1.55
C ALA A 70 -4.20 14.73 -1.84
N ARG A 71 -4.65 14.78 -3.10
CA ARG A 71 -5.84 15.53 -3.50
C ARG A 71 -7.11 14.92 -2.91
N ASP A 72 -7.26 13.60 -2.94
CA ASP A 72 -8.45 12.90 -2.45
C ASP A 72 -8.54 12.95 -0.92
N ILE A 73 -7.41 12.79 -0.21
CA ILE A 73 -7.34 12.96 1.25
C ILE A 73 -7.72 14.40 1.63
N ARG A 74 -7.17 15.39 0.93
CA ARG A 74 -7.50 16.81 1.17
C ARG A 74 -8.96 17.14 0.88
N ALA A 75 -9.59 16.44 -0.06
CA ALA A 75 -11.00 16.57 -0.39
C ALA A 75 -11.94 15.75 0.52
N SER A 76 -11.40 14.93 1.42
CA SER A 76 -12.16 14.07 2.33
C SER A 76 -12.39 14.73 3.69
N ASP A 77 -13.42 14.24 4.41
CA ASP A 77 -13.68 14.60 5.81
C ASP A 77 -12.79 13.84 6.82
N PHE A 78 -11.69 13.22 6.34
CA PHE A 78 -10.81 12.46 7.21
C PHE A 78 -10.10 13.38 8.22
N PRO A 79 -10.14 13.09 9.54
CA PRO A 79 -9.44 13.90 10.53
C PRO A 79 -7.94 13.95 10.24
N ALA A 80 -7.33 15.13 10.41
CA ALA A 80 -5.89 15.36 10.17
C ALA A 80 -5.43 15.16 8.71
N ASN A 81 -6.32 15.34 7.72
CA ASN A 81 -5.99 15.20 6.31
C ASN A 81 -4.72 15.97 5.86
N ASP A 82 -4.50 17.20 6.34
CA ASP A 82 -3.33 18.00 6.00
C ASP A 82 -2.02 17.37 6.53
N GLU A 83 -2.04 16.72 7.70
CA GLU A 83 -0.86 16.04 8.27
C GLU A 83 -0.51 14.79 7.44
N TYR A 84 -1.53 14.03 7.04
CA TYR A 84 -1.36 12.88 6.13
C TYR A 84 -0.87 13.30 4.74
N VAL A 85 -1.36 14.42 4.22
CA VAL A 85 -0.88 14.99 2.94
C VAL A 85 0.58 15.41 3.05
N GLN A 86 1.00 16.03 4.16
CA GLN A 86 2.40 16.38 4.37
C GLN A 86 3.29 15.13 4.47
N LEU A 87 2.85 14.09 5.20
CA LEU A 87 3.56 12.81 5.28
C LEU A 87 3.73 12.13 3.91
N LEU A 88 2.72 12.27 3.05
CA LEU A 88 2.72 11.79 1.67
C LEU A 88 3.74 12.51 0.78
N LEU A 89 3.81 13.84 0.92
CA LEU A 89 4.66 14.69 0.09
C LEU A 89 6.12 14.69 0.58
N GLU A 90 6.32 14.62 1.90
CA GLU A 90 7.61 14.65 2.57
C GLU A 90 7.70 13.49 3.57
N PRO A 91 7.89 12.25 3.09
CA PRO A 91 7.95 11.09 3.96
C PRO A 91 9.16 11.18 4.90
N PRO A 92 8.99 10.79 6.18
CA PRO A 92 10.09 10.78 7.13
C PRO A 92 11.15 9.77 6.71
N SER A 93 12.38 9.99 7.15
CA SER A 93 13.47 9.05 6.88
C SER A 93 13.18 7.68 7.51
N GLY A 94 13.76 6.63 6.92
CA GLY A 94 13.67 5.28 7.49
C GLY A 94 14.17 5.20 8.94
N ASP A 95 15.26 5.91 9.25
CA ASP A 95 15.82 5.97 10.61
C ASP A 95 14.87 6.63 11.61
N TRP A 96 14.17 7.69 11.18
CA TRP A 96 13.15 8.33 12.01
C TRP A 96 11.98 7.37 12.26
N ALA A 97 11.51 6.69 11.22
CA ALA A 97 10.39 5.75 11.34
C ALA A 97 10.73 4.59 12.27
N ALA A 98 11.94 4.01 12.15
CA ALA A 98 12.41 2.96 13.05
C ALA A 98 12.42 3.42 14.51
N THR A 99 13.04 4.58 14.78
CA THR A 99 13.10 5.18 16.13
C THR A 99 11.71 5.41 16.71
N PHE A 100 10.79 5.95 15.91
CA PHE A 100 9.41 6.20 16.32
C PHE A 100 8.68 4.93 16.76
N PHE A 101 8.81 3.84 16.00
CA PHE A 101 8.16 2.57 16.34
C PHE A 101 8.79 1.89 17.57
N GLU A 102 10.12 1.97 17.72
CA GLU A 102 10.81 1.49 18.92
C GLU A 102 10.34 2.23 20.19
N ASP A 103 10.26 3.56 20.12
CA ASP A 103 9.76 4.40 21.22
C ASP A 103 8.30 4.08 21.57
N MET A 104 7.45 3.84 20.56
CA MET A 104 6.05 3.50 20.77
C MET A 104 5.91 2.14 21.46
N ALA A 105 6.70 1.16 21.04
CA ALA A 105 6.76 -0.16 21.68
C ALA A 105 7.21 -0.05 23.14
N ALA A 106 8.25 0.75 23.41
CA ALA A 106 8.75 0.99 24.76
C ALA A 106 7.74 1.72 25.66
N LYS A 107 6.99 2.69 25.10
CA LYS A 107 5.92 3.41 25.82
C LYS A 107 4.76 2.47 26.19
N ARG A 108 4.36 1.56 25.31
CA ARG A 108 3.31 0.56 25.60
C ARG A 108 3.73 -0.48 26.63
N ALA A 109 5.01 -0.76 26.77
CA ALA A 109 5.55 -1.72 27.74
C ALA A 109 5.64 -1.18 29.18
N ARG A 110 5.48 0.13 29.38
CA ARG A 110 5.41 0.70 30.75
C ARG A 110 4.03 0.44 31.34
N PRO A 111 3.93 -0.17 32.55
CA PRO A 111 2.66 -0.28 33.24
C PRO A 111 2.12 1.13 33.49
N THR A 112 0.85 1.38 33.17
CA THR A 112 0.18 2.59 33.62
C THR A 112 0.09 2.54 35.14
N SER A 113 0.90 3.36 35.81
CA SER A 113 0.83 3.61 37.26
C SER A 113 -0.45 4.32 37.63
#